data_AF-C8PGF3-F1
#
_entry.id   AF-C8PGF3-F1
#
_cell.length_a   1.000
_cell.length_b   1.000
_cell.length_c   1.000
_cell.angle_alpha   90.00
_cell.angle_beta   90.00
_cell.angle_gamma   90.00
#
_symmetry.space_group_name_H-M   'P 1'
#
loop_
_entity.id
_entity.type
_entity.pdbx_description
1 polymer ?
#
loop_
_entity_poly.entity_id
_entity_poly.type
_entity_poly.pdbx_seq_one_letter_code
_entity_poly.pdbx_strand_id
1 'polypeptide(L)'
;MKFPLDYKDSFEKSLLFWLVKFVRYKLSALSNKELKNDALFRRASLALNHEVANINELERLAKDARNAGLTGINTYFNPLKKFYEAIVEYNLESMRNIDEELLSEILASITGGLSDARQKKLPNRANKFFRLHRPTK
;
A
#
# COMPACT_ATOMS: atom_id res chain seq x y z
N MET A 1 6.07 6.16 -15.77
CA MET A 1 7.51 5.90 -15.55
C MET A 1 7.66 4.50 -14.99
N LYS A 2 8.58 3.70 -15.54
CA LYS A 2 8.95 2.39 -15.01
C LYS A 2 10.15 2.60 -14.07
N PHE A 3 10.06 2.08 -12.85
CA PHE A 3 11.16 2.07 -11.89
C PHE A 3 11.65 0.63 -11.71
N PRO A 4 12.94 0.40 -11.39
CA PRO A 4 13.43 -0.89 -10.93
C PRO A 4 12.62 -1.41 -9.73
N LEU A 5 12.51 -2.73 -9.59
CA LEU A 5 11.78 -3.34 -8.47
C LEU A 5 12.41 -2.97 -7.11
N ASP A 6 13.73 -3.11 -7.00
CA ASP A 6 14.52 -2.60 -5.88
C ASP A 6 15.02 -1.18 -6.24
N TYR A 7 14.17 -0.17 -6.03
CA TYR A 7 14.46 1.20 -6.43
C TYR A 7 15.33 1.97 -5.41
N LYS A 8 15.26 1.58 -4.13
CA LYS A 8 15.95 2.22 -3.02
C LYS A 8 17.03 1.31 -2.46
N ASP A 9 17.85 1.88 -1.58
CA ASP A 9 19.00 1.28 -0.91
C ASP A 9 18.65 0.15 0.07
N SER A 10 17.39 0.02 0.48
CA SER A 10 16.92 -1.10 1.29
C SER A 10 15.60 -1.66 0.78
N PHE A 11 15.33 -2.92 1.13
CA PHE A 11 14.04 -3.57 0.92
C PHE A 11 12.89 -2.73 1.48
N GLU A 12 12.99 -2.30 2.73
CA GLU A 12 11.96 -1.51 3.41
C GLU A 12 11.63 -0.24 2.62
N LYS A 13 12.66 0.54 2.25
CA LYS A 13 12.48 1.79 1.51
C LYS A 13 11.93 1.54 0.11
N SER A 14 12.33 0.45 -0.55
CA SER A 14 11.80 0.05 -1.86
C SER A 14 10.33 -0.34 -1.76
N LEU A 15 9.95 -1.12 -0.74
CA LEU A 15 8.57 -1.50 -0.49
C LEU A 15 7.70 -0.27 -0.17
N LEU A 16 8.18 0.63 0.68
CA LEU A 16 7.49 1.89 1.00
C LEU A 16 7.30 2.73 -0.26
N PHE A 17 8.32 2.86 -1.10
CA PHE A 17 8.23 3.56 -2.37
C PHE A 17 7.10 3.01 -3.25
N TRP A 18 7.02 1.68 -3.41
CA TRP A 18 5.93 1.06 -4.19
C TRP A 18 4.56 1.24 -3.54
N LEU A 19 4.49 1.22 -2.21
CA LEU A 19 3.25 1.48 -1.49
C LEU A 19 2.76 2.91 -1.70
N VAL A 20 3.65 3.91 -1.66
CA VAL A 20 3.34 5.32 -1.99
C VAL A 20 2.80 5.42 -3.42
N LYS A 21 3.49 4.80 -4.40
CA LYS A 21 3.02 4.80 -5.81
C LYS A 21 1.64 4.18 -5.96
N PHE A 22 1.37 3.08 -5.26
CA PHE A 22 0.08 2.42 -5.28
C PHE A 22 -1.03 3.27 -4.64
N VAL A 23 -0.78 3.88 -3.49
CA VAL A 23 -1.72 4.81 -2.84
C VAL A 23 -2.03 5.96 -3.78
N ARG A 24 -1.02 6.54 -4.43
CA ARG A 24 -1.21 7.62 -5.42
C ARG A 24 -2.07 7.17 -6.60
N TYR A 25 -1.81 5.98 -7.15
CA TYR A 25 -2.67 5.40 -8.20
C TYR A 25 -4.10 5.19 -7.71
N LYS A 26 -4.30 4.77 -6.46
CA LYS A 26 -5.65 4.60 -5.91
C LYS A 26 -6.38 5.92 -5.68
N LEU A 27 -5.68 6.98 -5.30
CA LEU A 27 -6.29 8.30 -5.18
C LEU A 27 -6.87 8.81 -6.50
N SER A 28 -6.23 8.51 -7.63
CA SER A 28 -6.75 8.90 -8.95
C SER A 28 -7.75 7.90 -9.54
N ALA A 29 -7.69 6.62 -9.16
CA ALA A 29 -8.54 5.57 -9.73
C ALA A 29 -9.86 5.32 -8.97
N LEU A 30 -9.96 5.76 -7.70
CA LEU A 30 -11.18 5.59 -6.91
C LEU A 30 -12.19 6.70 -7.23
N SER A 31 -13.48 6.36 -7.09
CA SER A 31 -14.58 7.32 -7.26
C SER A 31 -14.46 8.47 -6.26
N ASN A 32 -14.45 9.70 -6.76
CA ASN A 32 -14.43 10.95 -6.00
C ASN A 32 -15.82 11.58 -5.80
N LYS A 33 -16.91 10.86 -6.10
CA LYS A 33 -18.29 11.37 -5.97
C LYS A 33 -18.64 11.88 -4.56
N GLU A 34 -18.06 11.27 -3.54
CA GLU A 34 -18.28 11.61 -2.12
C GLU A 34 -17.27 12.64 -1.59
N LEU A 35 -16.49 13.27 -2.47
CA LEU A 35 -15.47 14.24 -2.07
C LEU A 35 -16.15 15.52 -1.54
N LYS A 36 -15.80 15.89 -0.30
CA LYS A 36 -16.37 17.03 0.43
C LYS A 36 -15.35 18.14 0.66
N ASN A 37 -14.07 17.82 0.60
CA ASN A 37 -12.99 18.78 0.83
C ASN A 37 -11.89 18.63 -0.23
N ASP A 38 -12.08 19.28 -1.37
CA ASP A 38 -11.16 19.27 -2.50
C ASP A 38 -9.79 19.85 -2.15
N ALA A 39 -9.73 20.82 -1.23
CA ALA A 39 -8.48 21.42 -0.80
C ALA A 39 -7.61 20.41 -0.03
N LEU A 40 -8.21 19.67 0.90
CA LEU A 40 -7.52 18.62 1.67
C LEU A 40 -7.08 17.48 0.75
N PHE A 41 -7.94 17.05 -0.18
CA PHE A 41 -7.60 16.03 -1.16
C PHE A 41 -6.42 16.45 -2.05
N ARG A 42 -6.44 17.68 -2.59
CA ARG A 42 -5.33 18.20 -3.41
C ARG A 42 -4.04 18.28 -2.63
N ARG A 43 -4.07 18.71 -1.36
CA ARG A 43 -2.89 18.74 -0.49
C ARG A 43 -2.32 17.35 -0.26
N ALA A 44 -3.16 16.37 0.10
CA ALA A 44 -2.72 14.99 0.29
C ALA A 44 -2.15 14.37 -1.00
N SER A 45 -2.80 14.62 -2.15
CA SER A 45 -2.34 14.14 -3.46
C SER A 45 -1.01 14.77 -3.87
N LEU A 46 -0.82 16.08 -3.61
CA LEU A 46 0.43 16.79 -3.87
C LEU A 46 1.55 16.28 -2.96
N ALA A 47 1.29 16.08 -1.67
CA ALA A 47 2.28 15.55 -0.73
C ALA A 47 2.82 14.17 -1.17
N LEU A 48 1.98 13.31 -1.75
CA LEU A 48 2.39 12.01 -2.30
C LEU A 48 3.24 12.08 -3.58
N ASN A 49 3.42 13.27 -4.16
CA ASN A 49 4.40 13.48 -5.23
C ASN A 49 5.81 13.73 -4.68
N HIS A 50 5.94 14.06 -3.40
CA HIS A 50 7.20 14.21 -2.70
C HIS A 50 7.62 12.91 -2.02
N GLU A 51 8.85 12.87 -1.51
CA GLU A 51 9.36 11.72 -0.79
C GLU A 51 8.65 11.59 0.56
N VAL A 52 8.04 10.42 0.78
CA VAL A 52 7.41 10.05 2.05
C VAL A 52 8.45 9.30 2.87
N ALA A 53 8.76 9.80 4.06
CA ALA A 53 9.88 9.33 4.87
C ALA A 53 9.61 7.98 5.53
N ASN A 54 8.36 7.70 5.92
CA ASN A 54 8.01 6.48 6.63
C ASN A 54 6.52 6.10 6.46
N ILE A 55 6.18 4.89 6.91
CA ILE A 55 4.83 4.35 6.81
C ILE A 55 3.77 5.16 7.58
N ASN A 56 4.16 5.83 8.69
CA ASN A 56 3.24 6.64 9.50
C ASN A 56 2.85 7.92 8.78
N GLU A 57 3.78 8.53 8.05
CA GLU A 57 3.49 9.66 7.17
C GLU A 57 2.53 9.25 6.05
N LEU A 58 2.78 8.10 5.40
CA LEU A 58 1.86 7.57 4.39
C LEU A 58 0.46 7.30 4.97
N GLU A 59 0.38 6.80 6.21
CA GLU A 59 -0.89 6.60 6.90
C GLU A 59 -1.64 7.92 7.13
N ARG A 60 -0.94 8.98 7.53
CA ARG A 60 -1.55 10.31 7.69
C ARG A 60 -2.13 10.81 6.37
N LEU A 61 -1.37 10.72 5.27
CA LEU A 61 -1.83 11.14 3.95
C LEU A 61 -3.04 10.32 3.45
N ALA A 62 -3.06 9.00 3.70
CA ALA A 62 -4.20 8.16 3.38
C ALA A 62 -5.45 8.52 4.22
N LYS A 63 -5.26 8.86 5.51
CA LYS A 63 -6.33 9.35 6.38
C LYS A 63 -6.87 10.71 5.91
N ASP A 64 -6.00 11.63 5.51
CA ASP A 64 -6.42 12.94 4.97
C ASP A 64 -7.27 12.78 3.71
N ALA A 65 -6.86 11.91 2.79
CA ALA A 65 -7.65 11.59 1.60
C ALA A 65 -9.02 10.97 1.95
N ARG A 66 -9.07 10.07 2.95
CA ARG A 66 -10.34 9.52 3.45
C ARG A 66 -11.22 10.62 4.04
N ASN A 67 -10.65 11.48 4.88
CA ASN A 67 -11.37 12.57 5.56
C ASN A 67 -11.85 13.63 4.56
N ALA A 68 -11.16 13.79 3.43
CA ALA A 68 -11.62 14.61 2.32
C ALA A 68 -12.84 14.03 1.59
N GLY A 69 -13.17 12.74 1.81
CA GLY A 69 -14.31 12.05 1.23
C GLY A 69 -13.96 10.80 0.42
N LEU A 70 -12.68 10.51 0.18
CA LEU A 70 -12.25 9.33 -0.57
C LEU A 70 -12.18 8.06 0.31
N THR A 71 -13.32 7.68 0.88
CA THR A 71 -13.42 6.59 1.88
C THR A 71 -12.87 5.24 1.42
N GLY A 72 -12.92 4.97 0.11
CA GLY A 72 -12.41 3.75 -0.49
C GLY A 72 -10.92 3.50 -0.26
N ILE A 73 -10.10 4.52 0.01
CA ILE A 73 -8.64 4.37 0.15
C ILE A 73 -8.24 3.47 1.32
N ASN A 74 -8.92 3.58 2.47
CA ASN A 74 -8.63 2.78 3.67
C ASN A 74 -8.82 1.28 3.45
N THR A 75 -9.72 0.93 2.53
CA THR A 75 -9.96 -0.46 2.14
C THR A 75 -8.69 -1.07 1.53
N TYR A 76 -7.87 -0.29 0.85
CA TYR A 76 -6.61 -0.77 0.27
C TYR A 76 -5.42 -0.52 1.20
N PHE A 77 -5.33 0.67 1.79
CA PHE A 77 -4.17 1.06 2.56
C PHE A 77 -3.99 0.26 3.86
N ASN A 78 -5.04 0.11 4.67
CA ASN A 78 -4.93 -0.55 5.97
C ASN A 78 -4.39 -2.00 5.89
N PRO A 79 -4.90 -2.84 4.96
CA PRO A 79 -4.27 -4.11 4.61
C PRO A 79 -2.78 -4.08 4.34
N LEU A 80 -2.37 -3.18 3.45
CA LEU A 80 -1.01 -3.13 2.96
C LEU A 80 -0.07 -2.54 4.00
N LYS A 81 -0.56 -1.65 4.87
CA LYS A 81 0.17 -1.18 6.04
C LYS A 81 0.52 -2.33 6.97
N LYS A 82 -0.45 -3.16 7.35
CA LYS A 82 -0.21 -4.33 8.20
C LYS A 82 0.76 -5.32 7.57
N PHE A 83 0.60 -5.55 6.26
CA PHE A 83 1.53 -6.38 5.51
C PHE A 83 2.95 -5.81 5.51
N TYR A 84 3.11 -4.50 5.28
CA TYR A 84 4.39 -3.80 5.34
C TYR A 84 5.04 -3.97 6.71
N GLU A 85 4.30 -3.71 7.78
CA GLU A 85 4.79 -3.84 9.15
C GLU A 85 5.28 -5.27 9.43
N ALA A 86 4.52 -6.28 9.01
CA ALA A 86 4.90 -7.69 9.21
C ALA A 86 6.10 -8.12 8.35
N ILE A 87 6.14 -7.77 7.06
CA ILE A 87 7.20 -8.25 6.17
C ILE A 87 8.56 -7.60 6.43
N VAL A 88 8.57 -6.38 6.97
CA VAL A 88 9.82 -5.68 7.31
C VAL A 88 10.56 -6.41 8.44
N GLU A 89 9.86 -7.10 9.34
CA GLU A 89 10.49 -7.92 10.40
C GLU A 89 11.32 -9.09 9.87
N TYR A 90 11.04 -9.56 8.65
CA TYR A 90 11.79 -10.64 8.00
C TYR A 90 13.15 -10.19 7.45
N ASN A 91 13.46 -8.88 7.47
CA ASN A 91 14.76 -8.32 7.06
C ASN A 91 15.25 -8.81 5.68
N LEU A 92 14.34 -8.87 4.71
CA LEU A 92 14.66 -9.31 3.35
C LEU A 92 15.66 -8.37 2.68
N GLU A 93 16.52 -8.92 1.83
CA GLU A 93 17.49 -8.12 1.06
C GLU A 93 16.86 -7.49 -0.19
N SER A 94 15.87 -8.15 -0.80
CA SER A 94 15.24 -7.70 -2.06
C SER A 94 13.75 -8.00 -2.11
N MET A 95 13.01 -7.15 -2.83
CA MET A 95 11.61 -7.35 -3.19
C MET A 95 11.37 -8.62 -4.02
N ARG A 96 12.43 -9.16 -4.65
CA ARG A 96 12.37 -10.41 -5.42
C ARG A 96 12.19 -11.64 -4.54
N ASN A 97 12.55 -11.56 -3.26
CA ASN A 97 12.41 -12.66 -2.31
C ASN A 97 10.96 -12.84 -1.83
N ILE A 98 10.03 -11.96 -2.23
CA ILE A 98 8.61 -12.13 -1.93
C ILE A 98 8.00 -13.12 -2.95
N ASP A 99 7.89 -14.37 -2.54
CA ASP A 99 7.18 -15.42 -3.26
C ASP A 99 5.76 -15.66 -2.71
N GLU A 100 5.06 -16.67 -3.24
CA GLU A 100 3.69 -16.99 -2.83
C GLU A 100 3.60 -17.67 -1.46
N GLU A 101 4.65 -18.39 -1.05
CA GLU A 101 4.72 -19.08 0.22
C GLU A 101 4.86 -18.06 1.36
N LEU A 102 5.86 -17.18 1.27
CA LEU A 102 6.08 -16.09 2.23
C LEU A 102 4.86 -15.15 2.29
N LEU A 103 4.27 -14.83 1.13
CA LEU A 103 3.06 -14.02 1.10
C LEU A 103 1.91 -14.71 1.84
N SER A 104 1.73 -16.01 1.66
CA SER A 104 0.67 -16.78 2.33
C SER A 104 0.89 -16.88 3.83
N GLU A 105 2.13 -17.10 4.26
CA GLU A 105 2.53 -17.12 5.67
C GLU A 105 2.22 -15.79 6.37
N ILE A 106 2.68 -14.67 5.78
CA ILE A 106 2.43 -13.33 6.34
C ILE A 106 0.94 -13.02 6.34
N LEU A 107 0.21 -13.39 5.28
CA LEU A 107 -1.24 -13.21 5.24
C LEU A 107 -1.92 -14.01 6.35
N ALA A 108 -1.50 -15.25 6.61
CA ALA A 108 -2.04 -16.05 7.70
C ALA A 108 -1.77 -15.40 9.07
N SER A 109 -0.55 -14.90 9.29
CA SER A 109 -0.17 -14.26 10.57
C SER A 109 -0.98 -13.00 10.85
N ILE A 110 -1.22 -12.15 9.84
CA ILE A 110 -2.00 -10.90 10.02
C ILE A 110 -3.52 -11.10 9.95
N THR A 111 -4.00 -12.27 9.50
CA THR A 111 -5.43 -12.58 9.34
C THR A 111 -5.99 -13.57 10.36
N GLY A 112 -5.16 -14.26 11.15
CA GLY A 112 -5.57 -15.29 12.11
C GLY A 112 -6.61 -14.84 13.16
N GLY A 113 -6.75 -13.53 13.41
CA GLY A 113 -7.77 -12.95 14.30
C GLY A 113 -8.84 -12.09 13.62
N LEU A 114 -8.94 -12.12 12.28
CA LEU A 114 -9.90 -11.31 11.52
C LEU A 114 -11.16 -12.11 11.16
N SER A 115 -12.29 -11.44 10.99
CA SER A 115 -13.51 -12.08 10.48
C SER A 115 -13.35 -12.56 9.03
N ASP A 116 -14.08 -13.62 8.65
CA ASP A 116 -14.07 -14.24 7.30
C ASP A 116 -14.11 -13.23 6.15
N ALA A 117 -14.92 -12.18 6.28
CA ALA A 117 -15.09 -11.15 5.27
C ALA A 117 -13.81 -10.32 5.02
N ARG A 118 -12.94 -10.17 6.03
CA ARG A 118 -11.65 -9.48 5.94
C ARG A 118 -10.56 -10.44 5.48
N GLN A 119 -10.57 -11.68 5.97
CA GLN A 119 -9.65 -12.74 5.57
C GLN A 119 -9.70 -13.00 4.05
N LYS A 120 -10.89 -13.00 3.43
CA LYS A 120 -11.02 -13.20 1.97
C LYS A 120 -10.56 -12.01 1.11
N LYS A 121 -10.55 -10.80 1.67
CA LYS A 121 -10.27 -9.57 0.90
C LYS A 121 -8.80 -9.17 0.94
N LEU A 122 -8.07 -9.54 2.00
CA LEU A 122 -6.67 -9.18 2.19
C LEU A 122 -5.72 -9.80 1.14
N PRO A 123 -5.79 -11.12 0.87
CA PRO A 123 -4.93 -11.77 -0.13
C PRO A 123 -5.15 -11.19 -1.52
N ASN A 124 -6.41 -11.00 -1.92
CA ASN A 124 -6.76 -10.41 -3.21
C ASN A 124 -6.19 -9.00 -3.40
N ARG A 125 -6.08 -8.21 -2.32
CA ARG A 125 -5.49 -6.86 -2.37
C ARG A 125 -3.98 -6.89 -2.46
N ALA A 126 -3.32 -7.75 -1.68
CA ALA A 126 -1.89 -7.95 -1.75
C ALA A 126 -1.47 -8.49 -3.12
N ASN A 127 -2.16 -9.51 -3.64
CA ASN A 127 -1.92 -10.05 -4.99
C ASN A 127 -2.11 -9.00 -6.07
N LYS A 128 -3.14 -8.14 -5.97
CA LYS A 128 -3.32 -7.03 -6.93
C LYS A 128 -2.18 -6.01 -6.85
N PHE A 129 -1.67 -5.73 -5.65
CA PHE A 129 -0.51 -4.86 -5.46
C PHE A 129 0.74 -5.46 -6.12
N PHE A 130 1.06 -6.73 -5.87
CA PHE A 130 2.23 -7.37 -6.47
C PHE A 130 2.10 -7.56 -7.99
N ARG A 131 0.91 -7.89 -8.51
CA ARG A 131 0.67 -8.00 -9.96
C ARG A 131 0.84 -6.69 -10.72
N LEU A 132 0.58 -5.54 -10.08
CA LEU A 132 0.78 -4.23 -10.70
C LEU A 132 2.27 -3.85 -10.82
N HIS A 133 3.15 -4.51 -10.06
CA HIS A 133 4.55 -4.09 -9.91
C HIS A 133 5.57 -5.19 -10.21
N ARG A 134 5.16 -6.46 -10.32
CA ARG A 134 6.00 -7.50 -10.95
C ARG A 134 6.03 -7.24 -12.47
N PRO A 135 7.21 -7.18 -13.09
CA PRO A 135 7.28 -7.27 -14.54
C PRO A 135 6.70 -8.62 -14.95
N THR A 136 5.70 -8.61 -15.82
CA THR A 136 5.38 -9.78 -16.63
C THR A 136 6.67 -10.18 -17.34
N LYS A 137 7.12 -11.42 -17.14
CA LYS A 137 8.20 -12.02 -17.93
C LYS A 137 7.95 -11.79 -19.42
#